data_AF-A0A7K3YJK8-F1
#
_entry.id   AF-A0A7K3YJK8-F1
#
_cell.length_a   1.000
_cell.length_b   1.000
_cell.length_c   1.000
_cell.angle_alpha   90.00
_cell.angle_beta   90.00
_cell.angle_gamma   90.00
#
_symmetry.space_group_name_H-M   'P 1'
#
loop_
_entity.id
_entity.type
_entity.pdbx_description
1 polymer ?
#
loop_
_entity_poly.entity_id
_entity_poly.type
_entity_poly.pdbx_seq_one_letter_code
_entity_poly.pdbx_strand_id
1 'polypeptide(L)' 'MAEEEELYDMLVPPGVPRKMIYDVAEKYDVEVVRRQRKMSFANMDGDSRELIAFRGKREVVEEVQDYLFAQLKEFIGE' A
#
# COMPACT_ATOMS: atom_id res chain seq x y z
N MET A 1 0.03 28.44 12.86
CA MET A 1 0.84 27.23 12.62
C MET A 1 0.15 26.55 11.47
N ALA A 2 0.79 26.42 10.31
CA ALA A 2 0.22 25.61 9.25
C ALA A 2 0.19 24.18 9.79
N GLU A 3 -1.00 23.59 9.90
CA GLU A 3 -1.14 22.15 10.13
C GLU A 3 -0.39 21.48 8.96
N GLU A 4 0.82 20.99 9.20
CA GLU A 4 1.52 20.15 8.24
C GLU A 4 0.59 18.98 7.96
N GLU A 5 0.04 18.92 6.74
CA GLU A 5 -0.94 17.91 6.37
C GLU A 5 -0.39 16.52 6.71
N GLU A 6 -1.02 15.84 7.68
CA GLU A 6 -0.59 14.53 8.12
C GLU A 6 -0.75 13.51 6.98
N LEU A 7 0.37 13.02 6.48
CA LEU A 7 0.40 11.97 5.46
C LEU A 7 0.52 10.59 6.09
N TYR A 8 -0.20 9.64 5.53
CA TYR A 8 -0.26 8.26 5.98
C TYR A 8 0.36 7.35 4.92
N ASP A 9 1.05 6.31 5.38
CA ASP A 9 1.66 5.29 4.53
C ASP A 9 0.84 4.00 4.64
N MET A 10 0.10 3.62 3.59
CA MET A 10 -0.51 2.29 3.49
C MET A 10 0.49 1.30 2.94
N LEU A 11 0.81 0.27 3.72
CA LEU A 11 1.70 -0.81 3.29
C LEU A 11 1.00 -1.70 2.26
N VAL A 12 1.69 -1.98 1.16
CA VAL A 12 1.24 -2.92 0.14
C VAL A 12 1.71 -4.33 0.55
N PRO A 13 0.79 -5.27 0.77
CA PRO A 13 1.16 -6.64 1.13
C PRO A 13 2.00 -7.32 0.03
N PRO A 14 2.89 -8.26 0.41
CA PRO A 14 3.56 -9.10 -0.57
C PRO A 14 2.53 -9.95 -1.31
N GLY A 15 2.62 -10.00 -2.63
CA GLY A 15 1.71 -10.77 -3.49
C GLY A 15 0.67 -9.95 -4.25
N VAL A 16 0.56 -8.64 -3.97
CA VAL A 16 -0.27 -7.74 -4.78
C VAL A 16 0.25 -7.69 -6.23
N PRO A 17 -0.59 -7.94 -7.24
CA PRO A 17 -0.20 -7.85 -8.64
C PRO A 17 0.35 -6.46 -9.01
N ARG A 18 1.48 -6.42 -9.73
CA ARG A 18 2.13 -5.16 -10.14
C ARG A 18 1.19 -4.21 -10.88
N LYS A 19 0.30 -4.75 -11.71
CA LYS A 19 -0.70 -3.96 -12.44
C LYS A 19 -1.56 -3.12 -11.51
N MET A 20 -2.04 -3.70 -10.40
CA MET A 20 -2.86 -2.96 -9.43
C MET A 20 -2.08 -1.83 -8.76
N ILE A 21 -0.77 -2.01 -8.55
CA ILE A 21 0.09 -0.97 -7.97
C ILE A 21 0.22 0.22 -8.94
N TYR A 22 0.40 -0.04 -10.23
CA TYR A 22 0.41 1.00 -11.26
C TYR A 22 -0.96 1.68 -11.38
N ASP A 23 -2.05 0.91 -11.42
CA ASP A 23 -3.41 1.45 -11.51
C ASP A 23 -3.71 2.40 -10.34
N VAL A 24 -3.28 2.07 -9.12
CA VAL A 24 -3.42 2.93 -7.94
C VAL A 24 -2.60 4.21 -8.09
N ALA A 25 -1.34 4.11 -8.49
CA ALA A 25 -0.46 5.26 -8.67
C ALA A 25 -0.92 6.22 -9.79
N GLU A 26 -1.65 5.73 -10.78
CA GLU A 26 -2.22 6.55 -11.86
C GLU A 26 -3.59 7.14 -11.51
N LYS A 27 -4.42 6.44 -10.73
CA LYS A 27 -5.79 6.86 -10.39
C LYS A 27 -5.88 7.76 -9.16
N TYR A 28 -4.95 7.63 -8.22
CA TYR A 28 -4.99 8.32 -6.95
C TYR A 28 -3.78 9.22 -6.77
N ASP A 29 -3.96 10.33 -6.06
CA ASP A 29 -2.88 11.25 -5.69
C ASP A 29 -2.07 10.68 -4.51
N VAL A 30 -1.28 9.64 -4.80
CA VAL A 30 -0.44 8.94 -3.83
C VAL A 30 0.98 8.76 -4.33
N GLU A 31 1.95 8.93 -3.43
CA GLU A 31 3.35 8.67 -3.71
C GLU A 31 3.69 7.21 -3.41
N VAL A 32 4.34 6.52 -4.36
CA VAL A 32 4.81 5.15 -4.16
C VAL A 32 6.18 5.18 -3.48
N VAL A 33 6.20 4.93 -2.17
CA VAL A 33 7.42 4.96 -1.36
C VAL A 33 7.90 3.55 -1.00
N ARG A 34 9.20 3.43 -0.74
CA ARG A 34 9.81 2.19 -0.26
C ARG A 34 10.03 2.26 1.25
N ARG A 35 9.58 1.24 1.97
CA ARG A 35 9.71 1.11 3.43
C ARG A 35 10.40 -0.19 3.78
N GLN A 36 11.59 -0.08 4.33
CA GLN A 36 12.23 -1.21 5.00
C GLN A 36 11.52 -1.45 6.34
N ARG A 37 10.86 -2.60 6.46
CA ARG A 37 10.26 -3.05 7.71
C ARG A 37 10.74 -4.46 8.00
N LYS A 38 11.06 -4.73 9.27
CA LYS A 38 11.23 -6.10 9.76
C LYS A 38 9.85 -6.73 9.78
N MET A 39 9.62 -7.72 8.92
CA MET A 39 8.37 -8.47 8.88
C MET A 39 8.54 -9.77 9.66
N SER A 40 7.57 -10.06 10.52
CA SER A 40 7.45 -11.36 11.22
C SER A 40 6.32 -12.23 10.65
N PHE A 41 5.65 -11.77 9.58
CA PHE A 41 4.51 -12.48 8.98
C PHE A 41 5.02 -13.42 7.86
N ALA A 42 4.51 -14.66 7.86
CA ALA A 42 4.82 -15.76 6.93
C ALA A 42 6.12 -16.56 7.23
N ASN A 43 6.27 -17.13 8.43
CA ASN A 43 7.33 -18.11 8.77
C ASN A 43 8.77 -17.65 8.46
N MET A 44 9.00 -16.35 8.33
CA MET A 44 10.30 -15.79 7.96
C MET A 44 10.98 -15.21 9.19
N ASP A 45 11.92 -15.97 9.72
CA ASP A 45 12.79 -15.55 10.82
C ASP A 45 13.80 -14.52 10.28
N GLY A 46 13.58 -13.23 10.58
CA GLY A 46 14.63 -12.21 10.58
C GLY A 46 14.94 -11.44 9.29
N ASP A 47 14.32 -11.75 8.14
CA ASP A 47 14.62 -11.04 6.89
C ASP A 47 13.94 -9.65 6.82
N SER A 48 14.75 -8.59 6.74
CA SER A 48 14.27 -7.22 6.53
C SER A 48 13.91 -7.06 5.06
N ARG A 49 12.63 -6.90 4.74
CA ARG A 49 12.18 -6.73 3.36
C ARG A 49 11.86 -5.27 3.04
N GLU A 50 12.24 -4.88 1.82
CA GLU A 50 11.84 -3.61 1.24
C GLU A 50 10.40 -3.74 0.73
N LEU A 51 9.47 -3.11 1.45
CA LEU A 51 8.06 -3.07 1.09
C LEU A 51 7.76 -1.81 0.32
N ILE A 52 6.70 -1.87 -0.47
CA ILE A 52 6.11 -0.71 -1.12
C ILE A 52 5.00 -0.19 -0.21
N ALA A 53 4.86 1.12 -0.13
CA ALA A 53 3.74 1.78 0.53
C ALA A 53 3.20 2.91 -0.34
N PHE A 54 1.90 3.15 -0.24
CA PHE A 54 1.25 4.33 -0.82
C PHE A 54 1.18 5.41 0.25
N ARG A 55 1.81 6.55 -0.01
CA ARG A 55 1.84 7.72 0.86
C ARG A 55 0.85 8.75 0.36
N GLY A 56 -0.08 9.17 1.19
CA GLY A 56 -1.07 10.19 0.83
C GLY A 56 -1.87 10.67 2.03
N LYS A 57 -2.88 11.51 1.76
CA LYS A 57 -3.84 11.93 2.79
C LYS A 57 -4.64 10.73 3.29
N ARG A 58 -5.08 10.77 4.55
CA ARG A 58 -5.83 9.66 5.17
C ARG A 58 -7.00 9.20 4.32
N GLU A 59 -7.83 10.15 3.88
CA GLU A 59 -9.04 9.89 3.08
C GLU A 59 -8.69 9.17 1.77
N VAL A 60 -7.68 9.66 1.04
CA VAL A 60 -7.22 9.05 -0.22
C VAL A 60 -6.67 7.65 0.02
N VAL A 61 -5.90 7.46 1.10
CA VAL A 61 -5.30 6.17 1.43
C VAL A 61 -6.35 5.15 1.85
N GLU A 62 -7.39 5.57 2.56
CA GLU A 62 -8.55 4.73 2.90
C GLU A 62 -9.33 4.32 1.64
N GLU A 63 -9.55 5.23 0.68
CA GLU A 63 -10.17 4.89 -0.60
C GLU A 63 -9.32 3.92 -1.44
N VAL A 64 -8.00 4.11 -1.45
CA VAL A 64 -7.05 3.20 -2.10
C VAL A 64 -7.13 1.81 -1.47
N GLN A 65 -7.26 1.72 -0.15
CA GLN A 65 -7.41 0.44 0.54
C GLN A 65 -8.65 -0.32 0.06
N ASP A 66 -9.81 0.34 0.00
CA ASP A 66 -11.05 -0.30 -0.44
C ASP A 66 -10.99 -0.74 -1.91
N TYR A 67 -10.45 0.12 -2.78
CA TYR A 67 -10.22 -0.22 -4.19
C TYR A 67 -9.29 -1.42 -4.36
N LEU A 68 -8.14 -1.40 -3.68
CA LEU A 68 -7.15 -2.47 -3.77
C LEU A 68 -7.75 -3.79 -3.26
N PHE A 69 -8.51 -3.75 -2.16
CA PHE A 69 -9.12 -4.94 -1.59
C PHE A 69 -10.20 -5.52 -2.51
N ALA A 70 -11.03 -4.68 -3.14
CA ALA A 70 -12.00 -5.12 -4.14
C ALA A 70 -11.33 -5.76 -5.36
N GLN A 71 -10.27 -5.15 -5.88
CA GLN A 71 -9.49 -5.71 -7.00
C GLN A 71 -8.80 -7.02 -6.63
N LEU A 72 -8.29 -7.14 -5.39
CA LEU A 72 -7.69 -8.39 -4.92
C LEU A 72 -8.74 -9.51 -4.82
N LYS A 73 -9.96 -9.24 -4.34
CA LYS A 73 -11.06 -10.21 -4.32
C LYS A 73 -11.43 -10.68 -5.72
N GLU A 74 -11.58 -9.75 -6.66
CA GLU A 74 -11.84 -10.07 -8.07
C GLU A 74 -10.72 -10.93 -8.66
N PHE A 75 -9.46 -10.65 -8.31
CA PHE A 75 -8.31 -11.40 -8.78
C PHE A 75 -8.23 -12.84 -8.24
N ILE A 76 -8.61 -13.06 -6.98
CA ILE A 76 -8.68 -14.41 -6.40
C ILE A 76 -9.97 -15.17 -6.79
N GLY A 77 -10.93 -14.49 -7.42
CA GLY A 77 -12.20 -15.07 -7.88
C GLY A 77 -13.24 -15.26 -6.76
N GLU A 78 -13.18 -14.44 -5.70
CA GLU A 78 -14.19 -14.37 -4.62
C GLU A 78 -15.25 -13.29 -4.88
#